data_AF-A0A943Q1X8-F1
#
_entry.id   AF-A0A943Q1X8-F1
#
_cell.length_a   1.000
_cell.length_b   1.000
_cell.length_c   1.000
_cell.angle_alpha   90.00
_cell.angle_beta   90.00
_cell.angle_gamma   90.00
#
_symmetry.space_group_name_H-M   'P 1'
#
loop_
_entity.id
_entity.type
_entity.pdbx_description
1 polymer ?
#
loop_
_entity_poly.entity_id
_entity_poly.type
_entity_poly.pdbx_seq_one_letter_code
_entity_poly.pdbx_strand_id
1 'polypeptide(L)'
;MFSDKIKYLRQSKQLDQTALAKKLDVSKQSISNWENGNILPSVDMLCQIADFFQVSTDYLLDREDKELSDGISLDVIGLTDHEIEHIKKVIDDLRDKSNRLMK
;
A
#
# COMPACT_ATOMS: atom_id res chain seq x y z
N MET A 1 3.85 -10.72 2.39
CA MET A 1 4.57 -9.58 3.00
C MET A 1 5.52 -8.98 1.96
N PHE A 2 6.02 -7.76 2.17
CA PHE A 2 6.94 -7.08 1.24
C PHE A 2 8.11 -7.95 0.74
N SER A 3 8.73 -8.72 1.64
CA SER A 3 9.83 -9.65 1.35
C SER A 3 9.47 -10.68 0.27
N ASP A 4 8.24 -11.21 0.31
CA ASP A 4 7.76 -12.20 -0.66
C ASP A 4 7.46 -11.53 -2.01
N LYS A 5 6.85 -10.34 -1.97
CA LYS A 5 6.47 -9.57 -3.17
C LYS A 5 7.69 -9.18 -3.99
N ILE A 6 8.72 -8.61 -3.35
CA ILE A 6 9.94 -8.21 -4.07
C ILE A 6 10.67 -9.43 -4.67
N LYS A 7 10.73 -10.55 -3.93
CA LYS A 7 11.33 -11.80 -4.43
C LYS A 7 10.58 -12.34 -5.64
N TYR A 8 9.25 -12.36 -5.55
CA TYR A 8 8.37 -12.78 -6.65
C TYR A 8 8.55 -11.91 -7.90
N LEU A 9 8.51 -10.58 -7.74
CA LEU A 9 8.69 -9.63 -8.83
C LEU A 9 10.08 -9.75 -9.49
N ARG A 10 11.13 -9.95 -8.68
CA ARG A 10 12.48 -10.21 -9.20
C ARG A 10 12.50 -11.47 -10.07
N GLN A 11 11.92 -12.55 -9.57
CA GLN A 11 11.88 -13.83 -10.27
C GLN A 11 11.03 -13.78 -11.54
N SER A 12 9.92 -13.02 -11.55
CA SER A 12 9.08 -12.86 -12.75
C SER A 12 9.80 -12.11 -13.89
N LYS A 13 10.74 -11.23 -13.53
CA LYS A 13 11.67 -10.57 -14.48
C LYS A 13 12.92 -11.41 -14.80
N GLN A 14 13.02 -12.65 -14.29
CA GLN A 14 14.15 -13.55 -14.49
C GLN A 14 15.50 -12.97 -14.02
N LEU A 15 15.46 -12.13 -12.99
CA LEU A 15 16.66 -11.51 -12.42
C LEU A 15 17.17 -12.34 -11.24
N ASP A 16 18.48 -12.48 -11.12
CA ASP A 16 19.09 -12.85 -9.84
C ASP A 16 19.21 -11.62 -8.91
N GLN A 17 19.57 -11.84 -7.64
CA GLN A 17 19.69 -10.76 -6.65
C GLN A 17 20.75 -9.72 -7.05
N THR A 18 21.83 -10.13 -7.71
CA THR A 18 22.92 -9.24 -8.14
C THR A 18 22.47 -8.35 -9.29
N ALA A 19 21.71 -8.92 -10.24
CA ALA A 19 21.16 -8.22 -11.39
C ALA A 19 20.13 -7.18 -10.96
N LEU A 20 19.24 -7.52 -10.02
CA LEU A 20 18.31 -6.54 -9.45
C LEU A 20 19.05 -5.44 -8.69
N ALA A 21 20.05 -5.80 -7.88
CA ALA A 21 20.85 -4.83 -7.14
C ALA A 21 21.50 -3.80 -8.06
N LYS A 22 22.05 -4.24 -9.19
CA LYS A 22 22.62 -3.36 -10.22
C LYS A 22 21.56 -2.45 -10.87
N LYS A 23 20.33 -2.92 -11.04
CA LYS A 23 19.24 -2.12 -11.63
C LYS A 23 18.72 -1.04 -10.68
N LEU A 24 18.74 -1.30 -9.38
CA LEU A 24 18.29 -0.39 -8.32
C LEU A 24 19.43 0.42 -7.69
N ASP A 25 20.65 0.29 -8.21
CA ASP A 25 21.86 0.93 -7.68
C ASP A 25 22.10 0.68 -6.17
N VAL A 26 21.99 -0.59 -5.76
CA VAL A 26 22.20 -1.04 -4.38
C VAL A 26 23.13 -2.24 -4.30
N SER A 27 23.52 -2.61 -3.09
CA SER A 27 24.28 -3.84 -2.86
C SER A 27 23.40 -5.09 -3.00
N LYS A 28 23.98 -6.21 -3.43
CA LYS A 28 23.31 -7.53 -3.38
C LYS A 28 22.82 -7.86 -1.97
N GLN A 29 23.58 -7.46 -0.95
CA GLN A 29 23.21 -7.68 0.46
C GLN A 29 21.91 -6.95 0.81
N SER A 30 21.67 -5.75 0.26
CA SER A 30 20.42 -5.02 0.43
C SER A 30 19.24 -5.84 -0.09
N ILE A 31 19.33 -6.37 -1.32
CA ILE A 31 18.29 -7.23 -1.90
C ILE A 31 18.06 -8.47 -1.03
N SER A 32 19.14 -9.13 -0.58
CA SER A 32 19.05 -10.29 0.30
C SER A 32 18.36 -9.95 1.62
N ASN A 33 18.69 -8.82 2.23
CA ASN A 33 18.06 -8.38 3.48
C ASN A 33 16.56 -8.12 3.31
N TRP A 34 16.16 -7.51 2.19
CA TRP A 34 14.76 -7.26 1.86
C TRP A 34 13.98 -8.55 1.62
N GLU A 35 14.52 -9.46 0.82
CA GLU A 35 13.87 -10.74 0.48
C GLU A 35 13.76 -11.71 1.65
N ASN A 36 14.64 -11.57 2.65
CA ASN A 36 14.58 -12.35 3.88
C ASN A 36 13.84 -11.64 5.02
N GLY A 37 13.36 -10.41 4.80
CA GLY A 37 12.65 -9.62 5.82
C GLY A 37 13.51 -9.12 6.98
N ASN A 38 14.84 -9.12 6.83
CA ASN A 38 15.77 -8.66 7.88
C ASN A 38 15.73 -7.14 8.06
N ILE A 39 15.61 -6.41 6.95
CA ILE A 39 15.59 -4.95 6.88
C ILE A 39 14.58 -4.54 5.80
N LEU A 40 13.93 -3.40 5.96
CA LEU A 40 13.08 -2.80 4.94
C LEU A 40 13.83 -1.71 4.14
N PRO A 41 13.49 -1.47 2.86
CA PRO A 41 14.03 -0.34 2.12
C PRO A 41 13.61 1.00 2.77
N SER A 42 14.34 2.07 2.47
CA SER A 42 13.85 3.42 2.74
C SER A 42 12.58 3.71 1.93
N VAL A 43 11.85 4.77 2.28
CA VAL A 43 10.66 5.20 1.52
C VAL A 43 11.02 5.53 0.07
N ASP A 44 12.11 6.27 -0.16
CA ASP A 44 12.57 6.59 -1.52
C ASP A 44 12.89 5.33 -2.33
N MET A 45 13.57 4.37 -1.72
CA MET A 45 13.91 3.10 -2.36
C MET A 45 12.67 2.25 -2.63
N LEU A 46 11.67 2.29 -1.74
CA LEU A 46 10.38 1.62 -1.97
C LEU A 46 9.68 2.18 -3.22
N CYS A 47 9.67 3.51 -3.39
CA CYS A 47 9.15 4.15 -4.60
C CYS A 47 9.93 3.73 -5.84
N GLN A 48 11.27 3.70 -5.78
CA GLN A 48 12.10 3.24 -6.90
C GLN A 48 11.84 1.77 -7.28
N ILE A 49 11.63 0.90 -6.28
CA ILE A 49 11.26 -0.50 -6.52
C ILE A 49 9.89 -0.57 -7.21
N ALA A 50 8.92 0.22 -6.75
CA ALA A 50 7.58 0.30 -7.33
C ALA A 50 7.64 0.73 -8.81
N ASP A 51 8.38 1.80 -9.10
CA ASP A 51 8.59 2.30 -10.47
C ASP A 51 9.29 1.27 -11.37
N PHE A 52 10.35 0.62 -10.87
CA PHE A 52 11.09 -0.39 -11.62
C PHE A 52 10.22 -1.58 -12.04
N PHE A 53 9.35 -2.02 -11.14
CA PHE A 53 8.45 -3.15 -11.40
C PHE A 53 7.09 -2.73 -12.00
N GLN A 54 6.82 -1.44 -12.14
CA GLN A 54 5.55 -0.87 -12.61
C GLN A 54 4.35 -1.34 -11.76
N VAL A 55 4.50 -1.28 -10.45
CA VAL A 55 3.47 -1.62 -9.46
C VAL A 55 3.29 -0.45 -8.49
N SER A 56 2.19 -0.46 -7.73
CA SER A 56 1.99 0.52 -6.66
C SER A 56 2.85 0.18 -5.42
N THR A 57 3.17 1.16 -4.58
CA THR A 57 3.73 0.89 -3.25
C THR A 57 2.76 0.09 -2.38
N ASP A 58 1.46 0.28 -2.59
CA ASP A 58 0.41 -0.45 -1.91
C ASP A 58 0.45 -1.96 -2.24
N TYR A 59 0.73 -2.34 -3.49
CA TYR A 59 1.00 -3.73 -3.88
C TYR A 59 2.17 -4.32 -3.10
N LEU A 60 3.27 -3.58 -3.07
CA LEU A 60 4.51 -4.02 -2.41
C LEU A 60 4.31 -4.19 -0.90
N LEU A 61 3.41 -3.40 -0.30
CA LEU A 61 3.12 -3.42 1.13
C LEU A 61 1.90 -4.28 1.51
N ASP A 62 1.35 -5.06 0.57
CA ASP A 62 0.12 -5.85 0.76
C ASP A 62 -1.06 -4.99 1.28
N ARG A 63 -1.23 -3.80 0.69
CA ARG A 63 -2.33 -2.85 0.97
C ARG A 63 -3.42 -2.84 -0.10
N GLU A 64 -3.27 -3.58 -1.19
CA GLU A 64 -4.30 -3.64 -2.26
C GLU A 64 -5.57 -4.39 -1.82
N ASP A 65 -5.44 -5.41 -0.95
CA ASP A 65 -6.55 -6.29 -0.54
C ASP A 65 -6.78 -6.33 0.98
N LYS A 66 -6.00 -5.56 1.76
CA LYS A 66 -6.45 -5.27 3.12
C LYS A 66 -7.51 -4.22 2.97
N GLU A 67 -8.77 -4.67 3.06
CA GLU A 67 -9.90 -3.83 3.32
C GLU A 67 -9.47 -2.62 4.17
N LEU A 68 -9.28 -1.48 3.51
CA LEU A 68 -9.67 -0.21 4.09
C LEU A 68 -11.19 -0.27 4.20
N SER A 69 -11.73 -1.25 4.93
CA SER A 69 -13.14 -1.54 5.20
C SER A 69 -14.11 -0.76 4.32
N ASP A 70 -14.30 -1.11 3.03
CA ASP A 70 -15.21 -0.43 2.09
C ASP A 70 -15.31 1.11 2.25
N GLY A 71 -14.18 1.74 2.57
CA GLY A 71 -14.15 3.07 3.15
C GLY A 71 -13.90 4.08 2.05
N ILE A 72 -14.97 4.58 1.44
CA ILE A 72 -14.88 5.79 0.61
C ILE A 72 -14.41 6.94 1.52
N SER A 73 -13.20 7.44 1.29
CA SER A 73 -12.72 8.68 1.92
C SER A 73 -13.37 9.88 1.24
N LEU A 74 -13.99 10.75 2.01
CA LEU A 74 -14.52 12.02 1.53
C LEU A 74 -13.50 13.12 1.77
N ASP A 75 -13.13 13.85 0.72
CA ASP A 75 -12.36 15.09 0.87
C ASP A 75 -13.24 16.15 1.55
N VAL A 76 -12.74 16.70 2.65
CA VAL A 76 -13.42 17.72 3.46
C VAL A 76 -12.64 19.04 3.47
N ILE A 77 -11.62 19.18 2.61
CA ILE A 77 -10.85 20.42 2.50
C ILE A 77 -11.79 21.58 2.13
N GLY A 78 -11.70 22.67 2.90
CA GLY A 78 -12.52 23.87 2.70
C GLY A 78 -13.87 23.86 3.42
N LEU A 79 -14.22 22.78 4.13
CA LEU A 79 -15.39 22.73 5.00
C LEU A 79 -15.08 23.27 6.40
N THR A 80 -16.08 23.86 7.02
CA THR A 80 -16.06 24.26 8.43
C THR A 80 -16.36 23.07 9.34
N ASP A 81 -15.97 23.17 10.62
CA ASP A 81 -16.23 22.13 11.62
C ASP A 81 -17.73 21.78 11.73
N HIS A 82 -18.59 22.78 11.59
CA HIS A 82 -20.04 22.59 11.63
C HIS A 82 -20.57 21.81 10.43
N GLU A 83 -20.03 22.05 9.23
CA GLU A 83 -20.41 21.30 8.02
C GLU A 83 -19.92 19.85 8.10
N ILE A 84 -18.71 19.64 8.61
CA ILE A 84 -18.18 18.29 8.86
C ILE A 84 -19.05 17.54 9.86
N GLU A 85 -19.50 18.21 10.92
CA GLU A 85 -20.39 17.61 11.93
C GLU A 85 -21.75 17.20 11.34
N HIS A 86 -22.32 18.00 10.44
CA HIS A 86 -23.52 17.62 9.72
C HIS A 86 -23.31 16.41 8.82
N ILE A 87 -22.20 16.36 8.07
CA ILE A 87 -21.89 15.23 7.19
C ILE A 87 -21.74 13.95 8.00
N LYS A 88 -21.09 14.00 9.18
CA LYS A 88 -20.98 12.85 10.09
C LYS A 88 -22.34 12.32 10.51
N LYS A 89 -23.26 13.21 10.92
CA LYS A 89 -24.62 12.80 11.31
C LYS A 89 -25.37 12.09 10.17
N VAL A 90 -25.25 12.59 8.94
CA VAL A 90 -25.86 11.93 7.77
C VAL A 90 -25.26 10.53 7.55
N ILE A 91 -23.94 10.37 7.69
CA ILE A 91 -23.29 9.06 7.55
C ILE A 91 -23.81 8.08 8.61
N ASP A 92 -23.95 8.53 9.86
CA ASP A 92 -24.45 7.70 10.96
C ASP A 92 -25.91 7.31 10.75
N ASP A 93 -26.77 8.25 10.32
CA ASP A 93 -28.17 7.98 9.99
C ASP A 93 -28.32 6.94 8.87
N LEU A 94 -27.48 7.02 7.84
CA LEU A 94 -27.48 6.07 6.73
C LEU A 94 -27.03 4.67 7.18
N ARG A 95 -26.01 4.58 8.05
CA ARG A 95 -25.55 3.32 8.62
C ARG A 95 -26.63 2.66 9.49
N ASP A 96 -27.28 3.45 10.34
CA ASP A 96 -28.37 2.97 11.19
C ASP A 96 -29.54 2.46 10.38
N LYS A 97 -29.89 3.14 9.28
CA LYS A 97 -30.93 2.70 8.36
C LYS A 97 -30.56 1.38 7.67
N SER A 98 -29.33 1.25 7.19
CA SER A 98 -28.84 0.01 6.56
C SER A 98 -28.88 -1.18 7.52
N ASN A 99 -28.44 -0.98 8.77
CA ASN A 99 -28.46 -2.01 9.82
C ASN A 99 -29.87 -2.44 10.22
N ARG A 100 -30.86 -1.55 10.11
CA ARG A 100 -32.28 -1.89 10.34
C ARG A 100 -32.90 -2.69 9.20
N LEU A 101 -32.41 -2.52 7.97
CA LEU A 101 -32.91 -3.23 6.78
C LEU A 101 -32.37 -4.67 6.64
N MET A 102 -31.27 -4.98 7.34
CA MET A 102 -30.64 -6.31 7.33
C MET A 102 -31.06 -7.21 8.50
N LYS A 103 -31.98 -6.75 9.37
CA LYS A 103 -32.61 -7.53 10.45
C LYS A 103 -34.03 -7.92 10.07
#